data_AF-A0A380I6G2-F1
#
_entry.id   AF-A0A380I6G2-F1
#
_cell.length_a   1.000
_cell.length_b   1.000
_cell.length_c   1.000
_cell.angle_alpha   90.00
_cell.angle_beta   90.00
_cell.angle_gamma   90.00
#
_symmetry.space_group_name_H-M   'P 1'
#
loop_
_entity.id
_entity.type
_entity.pdbx_description
1 polymer ?
#
loop_
_entity_poly.entity_id
_entity_poly.type
_entity_poly.pdbx_seq_one_letter_code
_entity_poly.pdbx_strand_id
1 'polypeptide(L)' 'MIINRFPLYNNDGKIGYFDYSACIYPTGIFDNKSYFFNEENIEKVWFEGYVDESEEVLQKRFETKKSSIIHA' A
#
# COMPACT_ATOMS: atom_id res chain seq x y z
N MET A 1 -4.68 -1.77 9.85
CA MET A 1 -5.50 -2.27 8.73
C MET A 1 -5.07 -1.54 7.48
N ILE A 2 -4.65 -2.28 6.45
CA ILE A 2 -4.28 -1.70 5.15
C ILE A 2 -5.53 -1.08 4.52
N ILE A 3 -5.41 0.16 4.07
CA ILE A 3 -6.48 0.91 3.41
C ILE A 3 -6.12 1.31 1.97
N ASN A 4 -4.83 1.37 1.62
CA ASN A 4 -4.39 1.56 0.24
C ASN A 4 -3.19 0.67 -0.07
N ARG A 5 -3.10 0.27 -1.34
CA ARG A 5 -1.93 -0.37 -1.95
C ARG A 5 -1.29 0.61 -2.92
N PHE A 6 0.03 0.63 -2.98
CA PHE A 6 0.80 1.48 -3.88
C PHE A 6 0.54 3.01 -3.73
N PRO A 7 0.46 3.57 -2.50
CA PRO A 7 0.39 5.02 -2.34
C PRO A 7 1.62 5.73 -2.91
N LEU A 8 1.37 6.71 -3.78
CA LEU A 8 2.41 7.54 -4.36
C LEU A 8 2.73 8.74 -3.46
N TYR A 9 4.01 9.09 -3.40
CA TYR A 9 4.48 10.31 -2.76
C TYR A 9 5.50 11.02 -3.65
N ASN A 10 5.65 12.32 -3.43
CA ASN A 10 6.62 13.14 -4.13
C ASN A 10 7.80 13.40 -3.19
N ASN A 11 9.00 12.99 -3.60
CA ASN A 11 10.25 13.26 -2.92
C ASN A 11 11.13 14.14 -3.81
N ASP A 12 11.11 15.45 -3.59
CA ASP A 12 11.91 16.45 -4.32
C ASP A 12 11.80 16.34 -5.86
N GLY A 13 10.59 16.14 -6.37
CA GLY A 13 10.30 16.06 -7.80
C GLY A 13 10.42 14.65 -8.39
N LYS A 14 10.83 13.66 -7.59
CA LYS A 14 10.80 12.24 -7.96
C LYS A 14 9.59 11.58 -7.34
N ILE A 15 8.80 10.90 -8.17
CA ILE A 15 7.67 10.09 -7.69
C ILE A 15 8.23 8.79 -7.12
N GLY A 16 7.93 8.54 -5.85
CA GLY A 16 8.16 7.26 -5.19
C GLY A 16 6.85 6.60 -4.76
N TYR A 17 6.93 5.38 -4.26
CA TYR A 17 5.80 4.65 -3.70
C TYR A 17 6.19 3.89 -2.42
N PHE A 18 5.21 3.69 -1.53
CA PHE A 18 5.25 2.66 -0.49
C PHE A 18 4.35 1.50 -0.92
N ASP A 19 4.56 0.29 -0.38
CA ASP A 19 3.65 -0.82 -0.69
C ASP A 19 2.25 -0.57 -0.13
N TYR A 20 2.16 -0.04 1.10
CA TYR A 20 0.89 0.11 1.81
C TYR A 20 0.72 1.45 2.51
N SER A 21 -0.54 1.86 2.66
CA SER A 21 -0.93 2.73 3.76
C SER A 21 -2.03 2.13 4.61
N ALA A 22 -1.99 2.41 5.92
CA ALA A 22 -2.89 1.84 6.91
C ALA A 22 -3.45 2.86 7.89
N CYS A 23 -4.50 2.43 8.58
CA CYS A 23 -5.02 3.05 9.79
C CYS A 23 -5.00 2.06 10.97
N ILE A 24 -5.22 2.57 12.18
CA ILE A 24 -5.28 1.75 13.40
C ILE A 24 -6.61 0.99 13.42
N TYR A 25 -6.56 -0.32 13.60
CA TYR A 25 -7.75 -1.14 13.81
C TYR A 25 -8.07 -1.26 15.31
N PRO A 26 -9.34 -1.21 15.75
CA PRO A 26 -10.57 -1.04 14.96
C PRO A 26 -10.97 0.42 14.71
N THR A 27 -10.21 1.38 15.24
CA THR A 27 -10.53 2.82 15.25
C THR A 27 -10.80 3.41 13.86
N GLY A 28 -10.12 2.93 12.82
CA GLY A 28 -10.20 3.48 11.47
C GLY A 28 -9.32 4.71 11.27
N ILE A 29 -9.64 5.52 10.25
CA ILE A 29 -8.91 6.76 9.95
C ILE A 29 -9.27 7.80 11.01
N PHE A 30 -8.25 8.30 11.72
CA PHE A 30 -8.39 9.35 12.71
C PHE A 30 -7.57 10.57 12.28
N ASP A 31 -8.20 11.76 12.28
CA ASP A 31 -7.51 13.04 12.02
C ASP A 31 -6.75 13.07 10.67
N ASN A 32 -7.29 12.38 9.65
CA ASN A 32 -6.68 12.20 8.33
C ASN A 32 -5.23 11.66 8.35
N LYS A 33 -4.83 10.97 9.42
CA LYS A 33 -3.52 10.35 9.53
C LYS A 33 -3.55 8.94 8.95
N SER A 34 -2.61 8.68 8.04
CA SER A 34 -2.32 7.36 7.51
C SER A 34 -0.86 7.01 7.76
N TYR A 35 -0.61 5.74 8.06
CA TYR A 35 0.74 5.19 8.23
C TYR A 35 1.19 4.56 6.92
N PHE A 36 2.42 4.85 6.48
CA PHE A 36 3.02 4.26 5.29
C PHE A 36 4.09 3.26 5.71
N PHE A 37 4.12 2.10 5.06
CA PHE A 37 5.06 1.01 5.35
C PHE A 37 5.12 0.05 4.18
N ASN A 38 6.20 -0.73 4.12
CA ASN A 38 6.47 -1.69 3.07
C ASN A 38 6.14 -3.12 3.54
N GLU A 39 6.05 -4.06 2.60
CA GLU A 39 5.74 -5.47 2.87
C GLU A 39 6.70 -6.10 3.89
N GLU A 40 7.99 -5.74 3.83
CA GLU A 40 9.03 -6.17 4.77
C GLU A 40 8.78 -5.75 6.23
N ASN A 41 7.91 -4.76 6.47
CA ASN A 41 7.56 -4.32 7.81
C ASN A 41 6.38 -5.11 8.41
N ILE A 42 5.79 -6.05 7.65
CA ILE A 42 4.67 -6.87 8.10
C ILE A 42 5.20 -8.15 8.76
N GLU A 43 5.08 -8.22 10.09
CA GLU A 43 5.42 -9.44 10.83
C GLU A 43 4.38 -10.56 10.64
N LYS A 44 3.09 -10.19 10.63
CA LYS A 44 1.98 -11.15 10.58
C LYS A 44 0.72 -10.57 9.93
N VAL A 45 0.11 -11.35 9.05
CA VAL A 45 -1.21 -11.08 8.48
C VAL A 45 -2.25 -11.96 9.16
N TRP A 46 -3.29 -11.33 9.72
CA TRP A 46 -4.39 -12.04 10.39
C TRP A 46 -5.53 -12.39 9.43
N PHE A 47 -5.76 -11.55 8.42
CA PHE A 47 -6.76 -11.75 7.38
C PHE A 47 -6.40 -10.89 6.16
N GLU A 48 -6.37 -11.51 4.98
CA GLU A 48 -6.00 -10.84 3.72
C GLU A 48 -7.17 -10.12 3.06
N GLY A 49 -8.41 -10.47 3.42
CA GLY A 49 -9.61 -10.02 2.73
C GLY A 49 -10.08 -11.02 1.67
N TYR A 50 -11.06 -10.59 0.88
CA TYR A 50 -11.53 -11.31 -0.28
C TYR A 50 -10.81 -10.79 -1.53
N VAL A 51 -10.57 -11.67 -2.50
CA VAL A 51 -9.93 -11.34 -3.78
C VAL A 51 -10.85 -11.77 -4.91
N ASP A 52 -11.05 -10.89 -5.89
CA ASP A 52 -11.74 -11.17 -7.13
C ASP A 52 -10.80 -11.03 -8.33
N GLU A 53 -11.29 -11.38 -9.52
CA GLU A 53 -10.50 -11.31 -10.77
C GLU A 53 -9.99 -9.88 -11.06
N SER A 54 -10.77 -8.86 -10.66
CA SER A 54 -10.40 -7.45 -10.87
C SER A 54 -9.19 -7.07 -10.02
N GLU A 55 -9.18 -7.53 -8.76
CA GLU A 55 -8.07 -7.35 -7.84
C GLU A 55 -6.81 -8.10 -8.31
N GLU A 56 -6.94 -9.33 -8.82
CA GLU A 56 -5.80 -10.07 -9.40
C GLU A 56 -5.17 -9.32 -10.59
N VAL A 57 -6.00 -8.75 -11.47
CA VAL A 57 -5.52 -7.92 -12.60
C VAL A 57 -4.83 -6.65 -12.09
N LEU A 58 -5.35 -6.03 -11.03
CA LEU A 58 -4.76 -4.84 -10.44
C LEU A 58 -3.38 -5.13 -9.84
N GLN A 59 -3.23 -6.24 -9.11
CA GLN A 59 -1.94 -6.65 -8.53
C GLN A 59 -0.87 -6.85 -9.62
N LYS A 60 -1.21 -7.53 -10.73
CA LYS A 60 -0.28 -7.69 -11.87
C LYS A 60 0.16 -6.35 -12.47
N ARG A 61 -0.72 -5.35 -12.51
CA ARG A 61 -0.39 -4.00 -12.97
C ARG A 61 0.55 -3.28 -12.02
N PHE A 62 0.38 -3.45 -10.71
CA PHE A 62 1.31 -2.89 -9.73
C PHE A 62 2.70 -3.49 -9.90
N GLU A 63 2.83 -4.81 -10.01
CA GLU A 63 4.12 -5.48 -10.23
C GLU A 63 4.84 -4.95 -11.48
N THR A 64 4.11 -4.74 -12.58
CA THR A 64 4.69 -4.14 -13.79
C THR A 64 5.21 -2.73 -13.54
N LYS A 65 4.46 -1.92 -12.77
CA LYS A 65 4.81 -0.52 -12.49
C LYS A 65 5.91 -0.35 -11.43
N LYS A 66 6.05 -1.28 -10.48
CA LYS A 66 7.09 -1.25 -9.44
C LYS A 66 8.49 -1.06 -10.03
N SER A 67 8.75 -1.64 -11.21
CA SER A 67 10.03 -1.50 -11.92
C SER A 67 10.37 -0.08 -12.41
N SER A 68 9.38 0.81 -12.49
CA SER A 68 9.48 2.14 -13.10
C SER A 68 9.43 3.30 -12.11
N ILE A 69 9.16 3.02 -10.83
CA ILE A 69 8.96 4.03 -9.78
C ILE A 69 9.87 3.69 -8.60
N ILE A 70 10.38 4.71 -7.91
CA ILE A 70 11.32 4.53 -6.79
C ILE A 70 10.56 3.95 -5.59
N HIS A 71 11.03 2.82 -5.06
CA HIS A 71 10.53 2.21 -3.84
C HIS A 71 11.10 2.96 -2.62
N ALA A 72 10.23 3.42 -1.73
CA ALA A 72 10.56 4.24 -0.56
C ALA A 72 11.22 3.44 0.57
#